data_AF-A0AB32WAF2-F1
#
_entry.id   AF-A0AB32WAF2-F1
#
_cell.length_a   1.000
_cell.length_b   1.000
_cell.length_c   1.000
_cell.angle_alpha   90.00
_cell.angle_beta   90.00
_cell.angle_gamma   90.00
#
_symmetry.space_group_name_H-M   'P 1'
#
loop_
_entity.id
_entity.type
_entity.pdbx_description
1 polymer ?
#
loop_
_entity_poly.entity_id
_entity_poly.type
_entity_poly.pdbx_seq_one_letter_code
_entity_poly.pdbx_strand_id
1 'polypeptide(L)'
;MAQLMRAPTICFNPKLFPKHPRNRMALNANNMTSSLNNNTNNRKLPILLFDIMDTIVRDPFYHDIPAFFRMSFKELIECKHPTAWIEFENGVINEEELAGKFFKDGRPFDLEGLKNCMRRGYSYIDGIEQLLQALKQNNYEMHAFTNYPIWYKIIEDKLNISNYLSWTFCSCMYVSASVDVHVRERKCLLLVSDLILACVDCVTFVSVMFSQLYTLLLLSS
;
A
#
# COMPACT_ATOMS: atom_id res chain seq x y z
N MET A 1 -46.49 24.03 3.11
CA MET A 1 -46.59 22.73 2.41
C MET A 1 -45.53 22.71 1.32
N ALA A 2 -44.43 22.00 1.54
CA ALA A 2 -43.42 21.72 0.51
C ALA A 2 -43.06 20.24 0.64
N GLN A 3 -43.32 19.52 -0.45
CA GLN A 3 -43.34 18.07 -0.52
C GLN A 3 -41.92 17.48 -0.55
N LEU A 4 -41.74 16.40 0.21
CA LEU A 4 -40.63 15.46 0.13
C LEU A 4 -40.53 14.89 -1.30
N MET A 5 -39.43 15.14 -2.00
CA MET A 5 -39.10 14.46 -3.26
C MET A 5 -38.24 13.23 -2.93
N ARG A 6 -38.79 12.05 -3.21
CA ARG A 6 -38.19 10.73 -3.00
C ARG A 6 -37.30 10.38 -4.20
N ALA A 7 -36.06 9.98 -3.96
CA ALA A 7 -35.14 9.54 -5.01
C ALA A 7 -35.59 8.20 -5.66
N PRO A 8 -35.35 7.99 -6.97
CA PRO A 8 -35.79 6.79 -7.67
C PRO A 8 -34.89 5.57 -7.38
N THR A 9 -35.53 4.43 -7.14
CA THR A 9 -34.93 3.11 -7.00
C THR A 9 -34.43 2.62 -8.36
N ILE A 10 -33.13 2.44 -8.53
CA ILE A 10 -32.55 1.80 -9.73
C ILE A 10 -32.64 0.28 -9.54
N CYS A 11 -33.57 -0.35 -10.24
CA CYS A 11 -33.64 -1.81 -10.37
C CYS A 11 -32.63 -2.28 -11.43
N PHE A 12 -31.61 -3.05 -11.03
CA PHE A 12 -30.71 -3.71 -11.97
C PHE A 12 -31.37 -4.95 -12.60
N ASN A 13 -31.45 -4.95 -13.93
CA ASN A 13 -31.98 -6.04 -14.76
C ASN A 13 -30.81 -6.92 -15.24
N PRO A 14 -30.65 -8.17 -14.78
CA PRO A 14 -29.52 -9.00 -15.15
C PRO A 14 -29.85 -9.83 -16.40
N LYS A 15 -29.81 -9.23 -17.59
CA LYS A 15 -29.83 -9.99 -18.85
C LYS A 15 -29.00 -9.29 -19.93
N LEU A 16 -27.72 -9.62 -20.02
CA LEU A 16 -26.93 -9.66 -21.27
C LEU A 16 -25.51 -10.17 -20.97
N PHE A 17 -25.36 -11.49 -20.93
CA PHE A 17 -24.06 -12.13 -21.09
C PHE A 17 -24.09 -13.01 -22.36
N PRO A 18 -23.09 -12.93 -23.25
CA PRO A 18 -23.03 -13.78 -24.45
C PRO A 18 -22.83 -15.25 -24.06
N LYS A 19 -23.59 -16.15 -24.70
CA LYS A 19 -23.44 -17.60 -24.55
C LYS A 19 -22.17 -18.06 -25.28
N HIS A 20 -21.16 -18.51 -24.53
CA HIS A 20 -20.05 -19.28 -25.10
C HIS A 20 -20.51 -20.73 -25.41
N PRO A 21 -20.10 -21.37 -26.52
CA PRO A 21 -20.54 -22.70 -26.86
C PRO A 21 -19.88 -23.75 -25.95
N ARG A 22 -20.72 -24.60 -25.37
CA ARG A 22 -20.34 -25.78 -24.58
C ARG A 22 -19.87 -26.89 -25.53
N ASN A 23 -18.56 -27.15 -25.59
CA ASN A 23 -18.05 -28.38 -26.18
C ASN A 23 -18.46 -29.57 -25.29
N ARG A 24 -19.32 -30.42 -25.85
CA ARG A 24 -19.81 -31.66 -25.23
C ARG A 24 -18.78 -32.75 -25.53
N MET A 25 -17.94 -33.10 -24.56
CA MET A 25 -17.12 -34.31 -24.65
C MET A 25 -17.87 -35.48 -24.04
N ALA A 26 -17.96 -36.56 -24.81
CA ALA A 26 -18.58 -37.82 -24.45
C ALA A 26 -17.79 -38.52 -23.32
N LEU A 27 -18.51 -38.99 -22.31
CA LEU A 27 -17.98 -39.90 -21.30
C LEU A 27 -17.80 -41.29 -21.93
N ASN A 28 -16.55 -41.71 -22.13
CA ASN A 28 -16.24 -43.10 -22.38
C ASN A 28 -15.85 -43.74 -21.04
N ALA A 29 -16.70 -44.64 -20.55
CA ALA A 29 -16.47 -45.41 -19.34
C ALA A 29 -15.48 -46.53 -19.65
N ASN A 30 -14.27 -46.45 -19.08
CA ASN A 30 -13.40 -47.61 -18.94
C ASN A 30 -12.88 -47.66 -17.50
N ASN A 31 -13.26 -48.73 -16.81
CA ASN A 31 -12.78 -49.10 -15.50
C ASN A 31 -11.26 -49.31 -15.54
N MET A 32 -10.53 -48.47 -14.82
CA MET A 32 -9.20 -48.80 -14.34
C MET A 32 -9.09 -48.33 -12.89
N THR A 33 -9.08 -49.31 -11.99
CA THR A 33 -8.62 -49.18 -10.60
C THR A 33 -7.25 -48.51 -10.60
N SER A 34 -7.24 -47.21 -10.37
CA SER A 34 -6.03 -46.44 -10.12
C SER A 34 -6.08 -45.99 -8.67
N SER A 35 -5.13 -46.54 -7.91
CA SER A 35 -4.67 -46.08 -6.60
C SER A 35 -4.98 -44.60 -6.38
N LEU A 36 -5.70 -44.29 -5.29
CA LEU A 36 -5.85 -42.92 -4.81
C LEU A 36 -4.45 -42.34 -4.56
N ASN A 37 -3.90 -41.66 -5.55
CA ASN A 37 -2.78 -40.76 -5.37
C ASN A 37 -3.30 -39.59 -4.54
N ASN A 38 -3.06 -39.65 -3.23
CA ASN A 38 -3.02 -38.48 -2.36
C ASN A 38 -1.86 -37.57 -2.79
N ASN A 39 -1.92 -37.02 -4.01
CA ASN A 39 -1.17 -35.82 -4.35
C ASN A 39 -1.97 -34.65 -3.80
N THR A 40 -1.90 -34.46 -2.49
CA THR A 40 -2.16 -33.14 -1.90
C THR A 40 -1.24 -32.17 -2.64
N ASN A 41 -1.80 -31.38 -3.55
CA ASN A 41 -1.09 -30.35 -4.28
C ASN A 41 -0.48 -29.39 -3.26
N ASN A 42 0.78 -29.62 -2.90
CA ASN A 42 1.54 -28.85 -1.94
C ASN A 42 1.99 -27.52 -2.59
N ARG A 43 1.02 -26.76 -3.13
CA ARG A 43 1.29 -25.47 -3.75
C ARG A 43 1.64 -24.49 -2.63
N LYS A 44 2.92 -24.07 -2.61
CA LYS A 44 3.38 -23.00 -1.71
C LYS A 44 2.51 -21.76 -1.90
N LEU A 45 2.02 -21.19 -0.81
CA LEU A 45 1.29 -19.93 -0.83
C LEU A 45 2.15 -18.82 -1.47
N PRO A 46 1.54 -17.88 -2.20
CA PRO A 46 2.28 -16.74 -2.72
C PRO A 46 2.79 -15.86 -1.58
N ILE A 47 3.93 -15.21 -1.80
CA ILE A 47 4.45 -14.17 -0.92
C ILE A 47 3.75 -12.86 -1.27
N LEU A 48 3.24 -12.15 -0.26
CA LEU A 48 2.58 -10.86 -0.43
C LEU A 48 3.55 -9.74 -0.10
N LEU A 49 3.61 -8.74 -0.99
CA LEU A 49 4.35 -7.51 -0.79
C LEU A 49 3.36 -6.37 -0.64
N PHE A 50 3.48 -5.61 0.44
CA PHE A 50 2.61 -4.47 0.72
C PHE A 50 3.43 -3.19 0.67
N ASP A 51 2.91 -2.19 -0.06
CA ASP A 51 3.26 -0.81 0.27
C ASP A 51 2.66 -0.45 1.64
N ILE A 52 3.17 0.59 2.27
CA ILE A 52 2.79 1.00 3.63
C ILE A 52 1.87 2.21 3.58
N MET A 53 2.30 3.30 2.96
CA MET A 53 1.55 4.56 2.98
C MET A 53 0.32 4.46 2.06
N ASP A 54 -0.83 4.89 2.58
CA ASP A 54 -2.15 4.80 1.94
C ASP A 54 -2.56 3.39 1.47
N THR A 55 -1.86 2.35 1.94
CA THR A 55 -2.20 0.92 1.74
C THR A 55 -2.45 0.21 3.07
N ILE A 56 -1.52 0.33 4.03
CA ILE A 56 -1.68 -0.19 5.40
C ILE A 56 -1.92 0.94 6.39
N VAL A 57 -1.18 2.04 6.21
CA VAL A 57 -1.14 3.17 7.14
C VAL A 57 -1.55 4.43 6.40
N ARG A 58 -2.46 5.21 6.98
CA ARG A 58 -2.85 6.50 6.44
C ARG A 58 -1.67 7.46 6.36
N ASP A 59 -1.51 8.15 5.23
CA ASP A 59 -0.47 9.17 5.06
C ASP A 59 -0.82 10.53 5.72
N PRO A 60 -0.01 11.03 6.67
CA PRO A 60 -0.18 12.36 7.23
C PRO A 60 0.13 13.51 6.26
N PHE A 61 0.78 13.25 5.12
CA PHE A 61 1.31 14.26 4.20
C PHE A 61 0.25 15.23 3.66
N TYR A 62 -0.95 14.75 3.34
CA TYR A 62 -1.97 15.57 2.67
C TYR A 62 -2.74 16.51 3.60
N HIS A 63 -2.85 16.16 4.89
CA HIS A 63 -3.74 16.85 5.82
C HIS A 63 -3.03 17.33 7.09
N ASP A 64 -2.30 16.46 7.76
CA ASP A 64 -1.68 16.77 9.05
C ASP A 64 -0.46 17.66 8.88
N ILE A 65 0.39 17.40 7.88
CA ILE A 65 1.60 18.20 7.66
C ILE A 65 1.25 19.64 7.25
N PRO A 66 0.33 19.91 6.30
CA PRO A 66 -0.11 21.28 6.01
C PRO A 66 -0.69 21.97 7.25
N ALA A 67 -1.54 21.28 8.01
CA ALA A 67 -2.12 21.82 9.24
C ALA A 67 -1.05 22.15 10.29
N PHE A 68 -0.02 21.32 10.44
CA PHE A 68 1.13 21.57 11.32
C PHE A 68 1.85 22.87 10.95
N PHE A 69 2.10 23.08 9.65
CA PHE A 69 2.73 24.31 9.16
C PHE A 69 1.78 25.51 9.08
N ARG A 70 0.48 25.32 9.37
CA ARG A 70 -0.57 26.34 9.22
C ARG A 70 -0.64 26.89 7.81
N MET A 71 -0.50 26.00 6.84
CA MET A 71 -0.52 26.28 5.40
C MET A 71 -1.57 25.40 4.74
N SER A 72 -2.11 25.86 3.62
CA SER A 72 -2.76 24.95 2.68
C SER A 72 -1.74 23.96 2.10
N PHE A 73 -2.22 22.81 1.61
CA PHE A 73 -1.36 21.85 0.93
C PHE A 73 -0.62 22.48 -0.26
N LYS A 74 -1.31 23.34 -1.02
CA LYS A 74 -0.73 24.07 -2.15
C LYS A 74 0.45 24.95 -1.73
N GLU A 75 0.27 25.77 -0.69
CA GLU A 75 1.34 26.64 -0.16
C GLU A 75 2.52 25.81 0.35
N LEU A 76 2.26 24.68 1.01
CA LEU A 76 3.31 23.77 1.47
C LEU A 76 4.13 23.23 0.29
N ILE A 77 3.50 22.73 -0.76
CA ILE A 77 4.20 22.23 -1.97
C ILE A 77 5.01 23.35 -2.64
N GLU A 78 4.48 24.57 -2.67
CA GLU A 78 5.17 25.71 -3.28
C GLU A 78 6.44 26.12 -2.51
N CYS A 79 6.47 25.99 -1.18
CA CYS A 79 7.63 26.36 -0.37
C CYS A 79 8.55 25.18 0.00
N LYS A 80 8.08 23.92 -0.07
CA LYS A 80 8.88 22.72 0.22
C LYS A 80 10.00 22.56 -0.82
N HIS A 81 11.20 22.21 -0.37
CA HIS A 81 12.30 21.91 -1.26
C HIS A 81 11.94 20.68 -2.13
N PRO A 82 12.19 20.74 -3.45
CA PRO A 82 11.71 19.72 -4.39
C PRO A 82 12.31 18.34 -4.12
N THR A 83 13.59 18.26 -3.71
CA THR A 83 14.30 16.98 -3.55
C THR A 83 14.49 16.52 -2.10
N ALA A 84 14.26 17.37 -1.09
CA ALA A 84 14.69 17.08 0.28
C ALA A 84 14.04 15.81 0.86
N TRP A 85 12.74 15.61 0.57
CA TRP A 85 12.04 14.41 1.01
C TRP A 85 12.55 13.14 0.32
N ILE A 86 12.78 13.20 -1.00
CA ILE A 86 13.29 12.06 -1.78
C ILE A 86 14.69 11.66 -1.31
N GLU A 87 15.55 12.65 -1.05
CA GLU A 87 16.89 12.40 -0.50
C GLU A 87 16.81 11.74 0.89
N PHE A 88 15.87 12.19 1.74
CA PHE A 88 15.65 11.63 3.06
C PHE A 88 15.07 10.20 3.03
N GLU A 89 14.09 9.97 2.15
CA GLU A 89 13.47 8.66 1.89
C GLU A 89 14.48 7.63 1.41
N ASN A 90 15.46 8.06 0.63
CA ASN A 90 16.56 7.25 0.17
C ASN A 90 17.71 7.16 1.18
N GLY A 91 17.65 7.82 2.33
CA GLY A 91 18.74 7.83 3.32
C GLY A 91 20.01 8.54 2.85
N VAL A 92 19.92 9.40 1.83
CA VAL A 92 21.02 10.26 1.35
C VAL A 92 21.30 11.38 2.35
N ILE A 93 20.25 11.90 2.98
CA ILE A 93 20.34 12.90 4.05
C ILE A 93 19.72 12.36 5.34
N ASN A 94 20.21 12.82 6.48
CA ASN A 94 19.69 12.51 7.81
C ASN A 94 18.62 13.53 8.28
N GLU A 95 18.11 13.37 9.50
CA GLU A 95 17.07 14.24 10.06
C GLU A 95 17.52 15.71 10.23
N GLU A 96 18.78 15.94 10.63
CA GLU A 96 19.35 17.28 10.81
C GLU A 96 19.51 18.00 9.46
N GLU A 97 20.01 17.28 8.45
CA GLU A 97 20.13 17.78 7.09
C GLU A 97 18.75 18.04 6.46
N LEU A 98 17.76 17.18 6.72
CA LEU A 98 16.37 17.44 6.34
C LEU A 98 15.86 18.72 7.00
N ALA A 99 16.13 18.96 8.29
CA ALA A 99 15.68 20.16 8.99
C ALA A 99 16.21 21.44 8.33
N GLY A 100 17.47 21.44 7.88
CA GLY A 100 18.08 22.56 7.17
C GLY A 100 17.61 22.72 5.72
N LYS A 101 17.15 21.64 5.07
CA LYS A 101 16.82 21.60 3.63
C LYS A 101 15.32 21.57 3.33
N PHE A 102 14.44 21.37 4.32
CA PHE A 102 13.01 21.10 4.07
C PHE A 102 12.29 22.18 3.26
N PHE A 103 12.58 23.45 3.50
CA PHE A 103 12.02 24.59 2.76
C PHE A 103 13.03 25.15 1.75
N LYS A 104 12.53 25.63 0.60
CA LYS A 104 13.34 26.25 -0.47
C LYS A 104 14.13 27.47 0.01
N ASP A 105 13.58 28.21 0.97
CA ASP A 105 14.17 29.41 1.55
C ASP A 105 15.11 29.11 2.74
N GLY A 106 15.26 27.84 3.11
CA GLY A 106 16.13 27.42 4.22
C GLY A 106 15.64 27.85 5.60
N ARG A 107 14.38 28.29 5.75
CA ARG A 107 13.86 28.66 7.06
C ARG A 107 13.81 27.45 7.99
N PRO A 108 14.15 27.61 9.28
CA PRO A 108 14.06 26.52 10.24
C PRO A 108 12.59 26.18 10.54
N PHE A 109 12.37 24.95 11.01
CA PHE A 109 11.09 24.53 11.55
C PHE A 109 11.27 23.58 12.74
N ASP A 110 10.17 23.35 13.46
CA ASP A 110 10.14 22.40 14.57
C ASP A 110 10.10 20.95 14.06
N LEU A 111 11.28 20.34 13.88
CA LEU A 111 11.43 18.96 13.42
C LEU A 111 10.79 17.96 14.39
N GLU A 112 10.96 18.16 15.70
CA GLU A 112 10.39 17.25 16.70
C GLU A 112 8.87 17.38 16.77
N GLY A 113 8.35 18.60 16.63
CA GLY A 113 6.93 18.86 16.43
C GLY A 113 6.37 18.16 15.19
N LEU A 114 7.11 18.19 14.07
CA LEU A 114 6.73 17.47 12.85
C LEU A 114 6.72 15.96 13.07
N LYS A 115 7.74 15.37 13.71
CA LYS A 115 7.77 13.94 14.04
C LYS A 115 6.59 13.53 14.92
N ASN A 116 6.22 14.36 15.90
CA ASN A 116 5.03 14.14 16.71
C ASN A 116 3.73 14.29 15.90
N CYS A 117 3.68 15.20 14.93
CA CYS A 117 2.59 15.31 13.99
C CYS A 117 2.43 14.04 13.15
N MET A 118 3.52 13.54 12.56
CA MET A 118 3.55 12.28 11.81
C MET A 118 3.06 11.11 12.66
N ARG A 119 3.65 10.95 13.87
CA ARG A 119 3.24 9.92 14.83
C ARG A 119 1.75 9.97 15.12
N ARG A 120 1.18 11.16 15.38
CA ARG A 120 -0.27 11.27 15.62
C ARG A 120 -1.08 10.88 14.38
N GLY A 121 -0.61 11.26 13.21
CA GLY A 121 -1.31 11.01 11.94
C GLY A 121 -1.38 9.55 11.53
N TYR A 122 -0.38 8.73 11.85
CA TYR A 122 -0.38 7.31 11.48
C TYR A 122 -1.51 6.54 12.15
N SER A 123 -2.31 5.85 11.36
CA SER A 123 -3.32 4.90 11.80
C SER A 123 -3.47 3.83 10.74
N TYR A 124 -3.91 2.64 11.14
CA TYR A 124 -4.38 1.67 10.14
C TYR A 124 -5.49 2.30 9.29
N ILE A 125 -5.48 1.96 8.00
CA ILE A 125 -6.65 2.20 7.15
C ILE A 125 -7.75 1.24 7.59
N ASP A 126 -9.00 1.71 7.57
CA ASP A 126 -10.16 0.96 8.04
C ASP A 126 -10.23 -0.45 7.43
N GLY A 127 -10.28 -1.47 8.29
CA GLY A 127 -10.37 -2.87 7.89
C GLY A 127 -9.03 -3.55 7.56
N ILE A 128 -7.93 -2.81 7.40
CA ILE A 128 -6.66 -3.39 6.98
C ILE A 128 -6.00 -4.20 8.09
N GLU A 129 -6.08 -3.76 9.35
CA GLU A 129 -5.52 -4.53 10.47
C GLU A 129 -6.17 -5.92 10.58
N GLN A 130 -7.49 -6.01 10.42
CA GLN A 130 -8.24 -7.26 10.43
C GLN A 130 -7.86 -8.15 9.23
N LEU A 131 -7.64 -7.55 8.07
CA LEU A 131 -7.16 -8.26 6.88
C LEU A 131 -5.76 -8.84 7.12
N LEU A 132 -4.82 -8.05 7.65
CA LEU A 132 -3.47 -8.51 7.97
C LEU A 132 -3.49 -9.66 8.99
N GLN A 133 -4.37 -9.58 10.00
CA GLN A 133 -4.58 -10.66 10.96
C GLN A 133 -5.08 -11.94 10.28
N ALA A 134 -6.08 -11.84 9.39
CA ALA A 134 -6.62 -12.98 8.66
C ALA A 134 -5.56 -13.62 7.73
N LEU A 135 -4.80 -12.81 7.00
CA LEU A 135 -3.72 -13.30 6.13
C LEU A 135 -2.63 -14.02 6.94
N LYS A 136 -2.27 -13.48 8.11
CA LYS A 136 -1.30 -14.11 9.01
C LYS A 136 -1.81 -15.46 9.54
N GLN A 137 -3.07 -15.54 9.94
CA GLN A 137 -3.72 -16.79 10.40
C GLN A 137 -3.80 -17.85 9.29
N ASN A 138 -3.85 -17.43 8.03
CA ASN A 138 -3.84 -18.30 6.87
C ASN A 138 -2.42 -18.60 6.34
N ASN A 139 -1.38 -18.32 7.13
CA ASN A 139 0.03 -18.63 6.84
C ASN A 139 0.60 -17.94 5.60
N TYR A 140 0.08 -16.77 5.22
CA TYR A 140 0.72 -15.95 4.20
C TYR A 140 2.04 -15.36 4.72
N GLU A 141 3.09 -15.51 3.92
CA GLU A 141 4.35 -14.78 4.08
C GLU A 141 4.14 -13.36 3.54
N MET A 142 4.37 -12.34 4.37
CA MET A 142 4.08 -10.94 4.05
C MET A 142 5.29 -10.06 4.35
N HIS A 143 5.59 -9.12 3.45
CA HIS A 143 6.69 -8.17 3.59
C HIS A 143 6.28 -6.75 3.20
N ALA A 144 6.89 -5.77 3.85
CA ALA A 144 6.83 -4.38 3.44
C ALA A 144 7.73 -4.18 2.22
N PHE A 145 7.20 -3.51 1.21
CA PHE A 145 7.86 -3.05 0.00
C PHE A 145 7.48 -1.58 -0.23
N THR A 146 8.25 -0.67 0.37
CA THR A 146 7.87 0.74 0.48
C THR A 146 9.06 1.68 0.29
N ASN A 147 8.78 2.82 -0.31
CA ASN A 147 9.70 3.95 -0.34
C ASN A 147 9.35 4.86 0.85
N TYR A 148 10.06 4.71 1.95
CA TYR A 148 9.81 5.48 3.16
C TYR A 148 11.10 5.74 3.93
N PRO A 149 11.28 6.93 4.54
CA PRO A 149 12.47 7.24 5.31
C PRO A 149 12.56 6.43 6.61
N ILE A 150 13.64 6.63 7.35
CA ILE A 150 13.90 6.02 8.67
C ILE A 150 12.73 6.18 9.67
N TRP A 151 11.81 7.11 9.40
CA TRP A 151 10.56 7.29 10.13
C TRP A 151 9.58 6.11 10.03
N TYR A 152 9.84 5.08 9.22
CA TYR A 152 9.12 3.81 9.32
C TYR A 152 9.19 3.22 10.75
N LYS A 153 10.27 3.51 11.50
CA LYS A 153 10.39 3.12 12.91
C LYS A 153 9.32 3.77 13.79
N ILE A 154 8.89 4.99 13.48
CA ILE A 154 7.81 5.66 14.21
C ILE A 154 6.47 4.95 13.96
N ILE A 155 6.26 4.48 12.73
CA ILE A 155 5.10 3.65 12.37
C ILE A 155 5.14 2.35 13.16
N GLU A 156 6.29 1.69 13.18
CA GLU A 156 6.50 0.43 13.90
C GLU A 156 6.26 0.60 15.41
N ASP A 157 6.85 1.61 16.04
CA ASP A 157 6.65 1.88 17.47
C ASP A 157 5.18 2.12 17.81
N LYS A 158 4.41 2.71 16.90
CA LYS A 158 3.00 3.06 17.13
C LYS A 158 2.05 1.89 16.86
N LEU A 159 2.22 1.20 15.73
CA LEU A 159 1.26 0.24 15.20
C LEU A 159 1.74 -1.21 15.32
N ASN A 160 3.03 -1.44 15.57
CA ASN A 160 3.63 -2.77 15.73
C ASN A 160 3.32 -3.68 14.51
N ILE A 161 3.61 -3.18 13.31
CA ILE A 161 3.32 -3.83 12.03
C ILE A 161 4.05 -5.17 11.91
N SER A 162 5.19 -5.32 12.60
CA SER A 162 5.95 -6.58 12.65
C SER A 162 5.17 -7.77 13.21
N ASN A 163 4.05 -7.55 13.91
CA ASN A 163 3.14 -8.63 14.30
C ASN A 163 2.56 -9.38 13.09
N TYR A 164 2.42 -8.71 11.95
CA TYR A 164 1.80 -9.25 10.75
C TYR A 164 2.83 -9.57 9.66
N LEU A 165 3.64 -8.57 9.28
CA LEU A 165 4.56 -8.64 8.14
C LEU A 165 5.96 -8.17 8.49
N SER A 166 6.96 -8.54 7.70
CA SER A 166 8.35 -8.14 7.95
C SER A 166 8.73 -6.87 7.20
N TRP A 167 9.44 -5.94 7.86
CA TRP A 167 10.07 -4.79 7.21
C TRP A 167 11.29 -5.22 6.40
N THR A 168 11.08 -5.68 5.17
CA THR A 168 12.16 -6.31 4.37
C THR A 168 12.69 -5.40 3.27
N PHE A 169 11.83 -4.65 2.61
CA PHE A 169 12.23 -3.79 1.50
C PHE A 169 11.79 -2.35 1.76
N CYS A 170 12.57 -1.63 2.55
CA CYS A 170 12.38 -0.21 2.81
C CYS A 170 13.53 0.58 2.17
N SER A 171 13.21 1.60 1.36
CA SER A 171 14.20 2.39 0.60
C SER A 171 15.39 2.85 1.44
N CYS A 172 15.13 3.36 2.66
CA CYS A 172 16.17 3.89 3.54
C CYS A 172 17.13 2.82 4.10
N MET A 173 16.75 1.53 4.12
CA MET A 173 17.60 0.46 4.63
C MET A 173 18.78 0.13 3.71
N TYR A 174 18.65 0.42 2.41
CA TYR A 174 19.63 0.01 1.41
C TYR A 174 20.77 1.01 1.18
N VAL A 175 20.76 2.14 1.89
CA VAL A 175 21.83 3.15 1.80
C VAL A 175 22.77 3.14 3.01
N SER A 176 22.31 2.68 4.19
CA SER A 176 23.19 2.55 5.38
C SER A 176 24.07 1.30 5.40
N ALA A 177 23.82 0.32 4.54
CA ALA A 177 24.72 -0.80 4.31
C ALA A 177 25.36 -0.62 2.93
N SER A 178 26.69 -0.74 2.84
CA SER A 178 27.47 -0.71 1.59
C SER A 178 27.05 -1.84 0.64
N VAL A 179 25.86 -1.77 0.06
CA VAL A 179 25.27 -2.78 -0.80
C VAL A 179 25.04 -2.17 -2.16
N ASP A 180 25.90 -2.62 -3.07
CA ASP A 180 25.85 -2.61 -4.52
C ASP A 180 24.71 -1.80 -5.20
N VAL A 181 25.15 -0.75 -5.90
CA VAL A 181 24.37 0.15 -6.76
C VAL A 181 23.50 -0.59 -7.79
N HIS A 182 23.80 -1.85 -8.12
CA HIS A 182 23.05 -2.62 -9.12
C HIS A 182 21.67 -3.13 -8.69
N VAL A 183 21.37 -3.26 -7.39
CA VAL A 183 20.01 -3.60 -6.92
C VAL A 183 19.08 -2.37 -7.02
N ARG A 184 19.66 -1.16 -6.89
CA ARG A 184 18.99 0.15 -6.95
C ARG A 184 18.30 0.39 -8.29
N GLU A 185 18.95 0.07 -9.40
CA GLU A 185 18.44 0.38 -10.75
C GLU A 185 17.44 -0.63 -11.32
N ARG A 186 17.28 -1.83 -10.74
CA ARG A 186 16.30 -2.80 -11.27
C ARG A 186 15.04 -2.96 -10.42
N LYS A 187 15.05 -2.49 -9.16
CA LYS A 187 13.88 -2.55 -8.27
C LYS A 187 13.26 -1.19 -7.96
N CYS A 188 14.06 -0.12 -7.88
CA CYS A 188 13.52 1.24 -7.69
C CYS A 188 12.87 1.77 -8.99
N LEU A 189 13.41 1.38 -10.16
CA LEU A 189 12.88 1.75 -11.48
C LEU A 189 11.51 1.14 -11.83
N LEU A 190 11.03 0.12 -11.10
CA LEU A 190 9.68 -0.42 -11.30
C LEU A 190 8.58 0.33 -10.54
N LEU A 191 8.93 1.27 -9.64
CA LEU A 191 7.95 2.10 -8.92
C LEU A 191 8.10 3.61 -9.13
N VAL A 192 9.25 4.09 -9.61
CA VAL A 192 9.54 5.54 -9.61
C VAL A 192 9.15 6.28 -10.90
N SER A 193 8.77 5.61 -12.01
CA SER A 193 8.51 6.34 -13.26
C SER A 193 7.10 6.91 -13.45
N ASP A 194 6.04 6.36 -12.82
CA ASP A 194 4.67 6.72 -13.23
C ASP A 194 3.71 7.22 -12.14
N LEU A 195 4.08 7.23 -10.84
CA LEU A 195 3.12 7.57 -9.78
C LEU A 195 3.25 8.96 -9.15
N ILE A 196 4.37 9.68 -9.36
CA ILE A 196 4.57 11.01 -8.75
C ILE A 196 4.05 12.16 -9.63
N LEU A 197 3.68 11.90 -10.90
CA LEU A 197 3.08 12.93 -11.77
C LEU A 197 1.63 12.64 -12.22
N ALA A 198 1.04 11.52 -11.81
CA ALA A 198 -0.29 11.09 -12.29
C ALA A 198 -1.33 10.78 -11.20
N CYS A 199 -1.07 11.07 -9.92
CA CYS A 199 -2.08 10.92 -8.86
C CYS A 199 -3.01 12.15 -8.77
N VAL A 200 -3.76 12.37 -9.85
CA VAL A 200 -5.11 12.94 -9.78
C VAL A 200 -6.03 11.71 -9.77
N ASP A 201 -6.76 11.50 -8.67
CA ASP A 201 -7.79 10.45 -8.46
C ASP A 201 -7.33 9.08 -7.90
N CYS A 202 -6.94 9.08 -6.62
CA CYS A 202 -6.58 7.89 -5.82
C CYS A 202 -7.78 7.00 -5.40
N VAL A 203 -9.02 7.44 -5.60
CA VAL A 203 -10.23 6.73 -5.09
C VAL A 203 -10.53 5.43 -5.84
N THR A 204 -10.07 5.31 -7.09
CA THR A 204 -10.42 4.16 -7.96
C THR A 204 -9.55 2.92 -7.71
N PHE A 205 -8.36 3.07 -7.12
CA PHE A 205 -7.39 1.98 -6.97
C PHE A 205 -7.71 1.05 -5.78
N VAL A 206 -8.17 1.63 -4.67
CA VAL A 206 -8.53 0.89 -3.45
C VAL A 206 -9.70 -0.08 -3.69
N SER A 207 -10.71 0.32 -4.48
CA SER A 207 -11.85 -0.57 -4.80
C SER A 207 -11.48 -1.77 -5.67
N VAL A 208 -10.46 -1.67 -6.53
CA VAL A 208 -10.02 -2.78 -7.39
C VAL A 208 -9.21 -3.80 -6.58
N MET A 209 -8.34 -3.34 -5.67
CA MET A 209 -7.60 -4.23 -4.76
C MET A 209 -8.52 -4.99 -3.80
N PHE A 210 -9.52 -4.33 -3.21
CA PHE A 210 -10.50 -4.99 -2.34
C PHE A 210 -11.33 -6.05 -3.08
N SER A 211 -11.77 -5.76 -4.32
CA SER A 211 -12.56 -6.71 -5.11
C SER A 211 -11.77 -7.96 -5.52
N GLN A 212 -10.49 -7.80 -5.88
CA GLN A 212 -9.63 -8.92 -6.26
C GLN A 212 -9.21 -9.77 -5.05
N LEU A 213 -8.92 -9.15 -3.91
CA LEU A 213 -8.55 -9.87 -2.69
C LEU A 213 -9.74 -10.62 -2.06
N TYR A 214 -10.94 -10.04 -2.11
CA TYR A 214 -12.18 -10.70 -1.67
C TYR A 214 -12.52 -11.91 -2.56
N THR A 215 -12.25 -11.82 -3.86
CA THR A 215 -12.42 -12.94 -4.80
C THR A 215 -11.41 -14.07 -4.53
N LEU A 216 -10.17 -13.75 -4.15
CA LEU A 216 -9.15 -14.75 -3.78
C LEU A 216 -9.49 -15.45 -2.45
N LEU A 217 -10.06 -14.74 -1.47
CA LEU A 217 -10.51 -15.30 -0.21
C LEU A 217 -11.73 -16.24 -0.39
N LEU A 218 -12.68 -15.88 -1.27
CA LEU A 218 -13.87 -16.72 -1.56
C LEU A 218 -13.58 -17.96 -2.41
N LEU A 219 -12.50 -17.96 -3.22
CA LEU A 219 -12.09 -19.13 -4.01
C LEU A 219 -11.24 -20.13 -3.22
N SER A 220 -10.87 -19.79 -1.99
CA SER A 220 -10.03 -20.60 -1.09
C SER A 220 -10.81 -21.21 0.08
N SER A 221 -12.14 -21.04 0.12
CA SER A 221 -13.10 -21.71 1.03
C SER A 221 -13.89 -22.78 0.28
#